data_AF-A0A838NLE6-F1
#
_entry.id   AF-A0A838NLE6-F1
#
_cell.length_a   1.000
_cell.length_b   1.000
_cell.length_c   1.000
_cell.angle_alpha   90.00
_cell.angle_beta   90.00
_cell.angle_gamma   90.00
#
_symmetry.space_group_name_H-M   'P 1'
#
loop_
_entity.id
_entity.type
_entity.pdbx_description
1 polymer ?
#
loop_
_entity_poly.entity_id
_entity_poly.type
_entity_poly.pdbx_seq_one_letter_code
_entity_poly.pdbx_strand_id
1 'polypeptide(L)'
;MVQRLREAIAPYADVEAAAAAGYRVHPGMEMQPGKALVHLGNPKLKHDQDPAFDPSRPQALLYRPAPGGELTLAGAMFTAPGSASSEELDARVPLSVARWHQHVNICLAPVGGQRGPELRRAATPEACARAGGRFRAE
;
A
#
# COMPACT_ATOMS: atom_id res chain seq x y z
N MET A 1 19.46 6.52 1.92
CA MET A 1 18.00 6.28 1.79
C MET A 1 17.44 5.49 2.97
N VAL A 2 17.81 4.21 3.15
CA VAL A 2 17.25 3.33 4.20
C VAL A 2 17.30 3.93 5.61
N GLN A 3 18.41 4.57 5.98
CA GLN A 3 18.54 5.22 7.29
C GLN A 3 17.53 6.36 7.46
N ARG A 4 17.38 7.23 6.45
CA ARG A 4 16.38 8.30 6.47
C ARG A 4 14.96 7.76 6.58
N LEU A 5 14.65 6.65 5.89
CA LEU A 5 13.35 5.99 6.03
C LEU A 5 13.13 5.49 7.46
N ARG A 6 14.11 4.81 8.05
CA ARG A 6 14.02 4.32 9.44
C ARG A 6 13.76 5.46 10.41
N GLU A 7 14.48 6.57 10.26
CA GLU A 7 14.31 7.76 11.09
C GLU A 7 12.92 8.39 10.89
N ALA A 8 12.45 8.49 9.64
CA ALA A 8 11.18 9.13 9.33
C ALA A 8 9.97 8.35 9.89
N ILE A 9 10.06 7.01 9.96
CA ILE A 9 8.97 6.17 10.47
C ILE A 9 9.13 5.78 11.94
N ALA A 10 10.27 6.10 12.58
CA ALA A 10 10.53 5.74 13.97
C ALA A 10 9.43 6.20 14.95
N PRO A 11 8.83 7.41 14.82
CA PRO A 11 7.73 7.82 15.68
C PRO A 11 6.51 6.90 15.61
N TYR A 12 6.31 6.22 14.48
CA TYR A 12 5.20 5.30 14.26
C TYR A 12 5.44 3.89 14.84
N ALA A 13 6.54 3.68 15.56
CA ALA A 13 6.64 2.53 16.45
C ALA A 13 5.51 2.53 17.48
N ASP A 14 5.06 3.73 17.88
CA ASP A 14 3.81 3.94 18.60
C ASP A 14 2.63 3.95 17.61
N VAL A 15 1.72 3.00 17.78
CA VAL A 15 0.52 2.85 16.93
C VAL A 15 -0.45 4.01 17.13
N GLU A 16 -0.50 4.61 18.32
CA GLU A 16 -1.36 5.78 18.58
C GLU A 16 -0.83 7.01 17.85
N ALA A 17 0.49 7.19 17.79
CA ALA A 17 1.11 8.23 16.97
C ALA A 17 0.81 8.04 15.48
N ALA A 18 0.82 6.79 14.99
CA ALA A 18 0.41 6.48 13.62
C ALA A 18 -1.08 6.80 13.39
N ALA A 19 -1.96 6.42 14.32
CA ALA A 19 -3.38 6.73 14.25
C ALA A 19 -3.64 8.24 14.23
N ALA A 20 -2.96 9.01 15.09
CA ALA A 20 -3.03 10.47 15.13
C ALA A 20 -2.55 11.11 13.81
N ALA A 21 -1.57 10.52 13.14
CA ALA A 21 -1.11 10.94 11.81
C ALA A 21 -2.06 10.52 10.66
N GLY A 22 -3.14 9.80 10.98
CA GLY A 22 -4.19 9.40 10.03
C GLY A 22 -4.00 8.02 9.40
N TYR A 23 -3.05 7.23 9.90
CA TYR A 23 -2.87 5.84 9.49
C TYR A 23 -3.92 4.95 10.16
N ARG A 24 -4.60 4.11 9.38
CA ARG A 24 -5.64 3.21 9.89
C ARG A 24 -5.76 1.96 9.05
N VAL A 25 -6.27 0.89 9.65
CA VAL A 25 -6.66 -0.31 8.92
C VAL A 25 -7.77 0.07 7.94
N HIS A 26 -7.63 -0.36 6.68
CA HIS A 26 -8.70 -0.17 5.71
C HIS A 26 -9.86 -1.12 6.02
N PRO A 27 -11.11 -0.65 6.02
CA PRO A 27 -12.26 -1.54 6.28
C PRO A 27 -12.26 -2.75 5.33
N GLY A 28 -12.43 -3.96 5.87
CA GLY A 28 -12.37 -5.22 5.09
C GLY A 28 -10.96 -5.76 4.84
N MET A 29 -9.93 -5.06 5.35
CA MET A 29 -8.53 -5.50 5.33
C MET A 29 -7.99 -5.76 6.74
N GLU A 30 -8.90 -5.97 7.70
CA GLU A 30 -8.56 -6.50 9.02
C GLU A 30 -7.82 -7.84 8.86
N MET A 31 -6.92 -8.15 9.79
CA MET A 31 -6.03 -9.33 9.80
C MET A 31 -6.63 -10.54 9.06
N GLN A 32 -6.21 -10.73 7.81
CA GLN A 32 -6.66 -11.85 6.99
C GLN A 32 -5.78 -13.07 7.30
N PRO A 33 -6.36 -14.28 7.47
CA PRO A 33 -5.60 -15.51 7.67
C PRO A 33 -4.49 -15.65 6.62
N GLY A 34 -3.25 -15.86 7.06
CA GLY A 34 -2.08 -16.00 6.18
C GLY A 34 -1.34 -14.70 5.83
N LYS A 35 -1.79 -13.51 6.27
CA LYS A 35 -1.01 -12.28 6.15
C LYS A 35 -0.09 -12.10 7.37
N ALA A 36 1.22 -12.05 7.12
CA ALA A 36 2.25 -11.89 8.15
C ALA A 36 2.38 -10.44 8.66
N LEU A 37 1.78 -9.47 7.97
CA LEU A 37 1.86 -8.05 8.28
C LEU A 37 0.46 -7.41 8.23
N VAL A 38 0.22 -6.49 9.17
CA VAL A 38 -0.92 -5.58 9.19
C VAL A 38 -0.54 -4.31 8.45
N HIS A 39 -1.40 -3.86 7.54
CA HIS A 39 -1.20 -2.63 6.79
C HIS A 39 -2.11 -1.53 7.35
N LEU A 40 -1.52 -0.47 7.87
CA LEU A 40 -2.23 0.76 8.23
C LEU A 40 -2.00 1.77 7.11
N GLY A 41 -3.03 2.03 6.31
CA GLY A 41 -2.96 2.97 5.19
C GLY A 41 -3.33 4.40 5.61
N ASN A 42 -2.76 5.39 4.94
CA ASN A 42 -3.17 6.79 5.09
C ASN A 42 -4.03 7.22 3.89
N PRO A 43 -5.36 7.41 4.05
CA PRO A 43 -6.24 7.77 2.95
C PRO A 43 -5.89 9.10 2.27
N LYS A 44 -5.23 10.03 2.97
CA LYS A 44 -4.80 11.30 2.40
C LYS A 44 -3.67 11.12 1.39
N LEU A 45 -2.91 10.02 1.50
CA LEU A 45 -1.74 9.72 0.68
C LEU A 45 -2.05 8.64 -0.37
N LYS A 46 -3.27 8.10 -0.45
CA LYS A 46 -3.58 6.91 -1.27
C LYS A 46 -3.21 7.00 -2.76
N HIS A 47 -3.14 8.21 -3.31
CA HIS A 47 -2.78 8.49 -4.70
C HIS A 47 -1.49 9.32 -4.82
N ASP A 48 -0.77 9.48 -3.70
CA ASP A 48 0.50 10.18 -3.68
C ASP A 48 1.56 9.27 -4.33
N GLN A 49 2.02 9.69 -5.50
CA GLN A 49 3.05 9.01 -6.31
C GLN A 49 4.32 9.86 -6.41
N ASP A 50 4.56 10.71 -5.40
CA ASP A 50 5.61 11.72 -5.32
C ASP A 50 6.88 11.33 -6.10
N PRO A 51 7.21 12.02 -7.19
CA PRO A 51 8.42 11.75 -7.95
C PRO A 51 9.70 12.10 -7.18
N ALA A 52 9.63 13.00 -6.19
CA ALA A 52 10.77 13.36 -5.34
C ALA A 52 11.04 12.32 -4.24
N PHE A 53 10.11 11.41 -4.00
CA PHE A 53 10.17 10.37 -2.97
C PHE A 53 10.53 10.92 -1.58
N ASP A 54 9.57 11.57 -0.93
CA ASP A 54 9.67 11.92 0.48
C ASP A 54 9.49 10.67 1.39
N PRO A 55 10.54 10.17 2.05
CA PRO A 55 10.45 8.99 2.90
C PRO A 55 9.61 9.21 4.18
N SER A 56 9.28 10.46 4.53
CA SER A 56 8.42 10.80 5.67
C SER A 56 6.93 10.68 5.37
N ARG A 57 6.56 10.36 4.13
CA ARG A 57 5.17 10.32 3.67
C ARG A 57 4.77 8.95 3.11
N PRO A 58 4.95 7.84 3.85
CA PRO A 58 4.56 6.54 3.34
C PRO A 58 3.05 6.42 3.20
N GLN A 59 2.58 5.79 2.13
CA GLN A 59 1.15 5.56 1.92
C GLN A 59 0.59 4.51 2.87
N ALA A 60 1.42 3.57 3.35
CA ALA A 60 1.05 2.68 4.44
C ALA A 60 2.24 2.33 5.34
N LEU A 61 1.92 2.04 6.61
CA LEU A 61 2.82 1.47 7.59
C LEU A 61 2.55 -0.03 7.74
N LEU A 62 3.61 -0.80 7.98
CA LEU A 62 3.56 -2.25 8.09
C LEU A 62 3.90 -2.65 9.52
N TYR A 63 3.02 -3.43 10.15
CA TYR A 63 3.24 -3.94 11.50
C TYR A 63 3.22 -5.46 11.52
N ARG A 64 4.09 -6.07 12.33
CA ARG A 64 4.02 -7.49 12.64
C ARG A 64 3.18 -7.68 13.91
N PRO A 65 2.14 -8.52 13.88
CA PRO A 65 1.40 -8.89 15.07
C PRO A 65 2.25 -9.82 15.96
N ALA A 66 2.30 -9.52 17.25
CA ALA A 66 2.87 -10.39 18.27
C ALA A 66 1.79 -11.33 18.87
N PRO A 67 2.17 -12.46 19.48
CA PRO A 67 1.20 -13.39 20.10
C PRO A 67 0.27 -12.76 21.14
N GLY A 68 0.68 -11.65 21.77
CA GLY A 68 -0.11 -10.88 22.74
C GLY A 68 -1.01 -9.79 22.14
N GLY A 69 -1.10 -9.68 20.81
CA GLY A 69 -1.89 -8.65 20.12
C GLY A 69 -1.18 -7.32 19.91
N GLU A 70 0.03 -7.16 20.45
CA GLU A 70 0.88 -5.99 20.19
C GLU A 70 1.29 -5.92 18.71
N LEU A 71 1.45 -4.71 18.17
CA LEU A 71 1.89 -4.45 16.81
C LEU A 71 3.29 -3.84 16.83
N THR A 72 4.27 -4.57 16.30
CA THR A 72 5.65 -4.04 16.14
C THR A 72 5.82 -3.47 14.74
N LEU A 73 6.28 -2.22 14.64
CA LEU A 73 6.57 -1.60 13.34
C LEU A 73 7.63 -2.40 12.58
N ALA A 74 7.27 -2.88 11.41
CA ALA A 74 8.11 -3.69 10.53
C ALA A 74 8.66 -2.89 9.33
N GLY A 75 7.96 -1.82 8.93
CA GLY A 75 8.40 -0.96 7.83
C GLY A 75 7.30 -0.09 7.28
N ALA A 76 7.49 0.35 6.04
CA ALA A 76 6.57 1.21 5.31
C ALA A 76 6.42 0.73 3.86
N MET A 77 5.30 1.07 3.25
CA MET A 77 4.98 0.78 1.86
C MET A 77 4.77 2.08 1.10
N PHE A 78 5.40 2.17 -0.07
CA PHE A 78 5.30 3.29 -0.97
C PHE A 78 4.65 2.90 -2.29
N THR A 79 4.00 3.86 -2.95
CA THR A 79 3.39 3.70 -4.26
C THR A 79 4.16 4.53 -5.28
N ALA A 80 4.46 3.94 -6.43
CA ALA A 80 5.02 4.61 -7.59
C ALA A 80 4.02 4.55 -8.76
N PRO A 81 4.20 5.37 -9.82
CA PRO A 81 3.47 5.19 -11.07
C PRO A 81 3.67 3.77 -11.62
N GLY A 82 2.61 3.17 -12.17
CA GLY A 82 2.70 1.83 -12.80
C GLY A 82 3.64 1.77 -14.01
N SER A 83 3.95 2.94 -14.59
CA SER A 83 4.90 3.11 -15.68
C SER A 83 6.35 3.36 -15.23
N ALA A 84 6.64 3.34 -13.92
CA ALA A 84 7.98 3.60 -13.41
C ALA A 84 8.95 2.49 -13.86
N SER A 85 10.07 2.90 -14.44
CA SER A 85 11.18 2.01 -14.81
C SER A 85 11.89 1.46 -13.57
N SER A 86 12.63 0.36 -13.75
CA SER A 86 13.44 -0.21 -12.67
C SER A 86 14.47 0.77 -12.10
N GLU A 87 15.02 1.66 -12.93
CA GLU A 87 15.96 2.70 -12.50
C GLU A 87 15.28 3.77 -11.64
N GLU A 88 14.08 4.23 -12.03
CA GLU A 88 13.28 5.15 -11.23
C GLU A 88 12.85 4.53 -9.89
N LEU A 89 12.58 3.22 -9.86
CA LEU A 89 12.26 2.50 -8.64
C LEU A 89 13.48 2.32 -7.73
N ASP A 90 14.65 1.99 -8.30
CA ASP A 90 15.92 1.83 -7.56
C ASP A 90 16.38 3.16 -6.93
N ALA A 91 16.22 4.27 -7.66
CA ALA A 91 16.52 5.61 -7.16
C ALA A 91 15.67 6.00 -5.93
N ARG A 92 14.44 5.48 -5.83
CA ARG A 92 13.53 5.70 -4.70
C ARG A 92 13.88 4.80 -3.52
N VAL A 93 13.73 3.49 -3.69
CA VAL A 93 14.12 2.50 -2.68
C VAL A 93 14.96 1.45 -3.39
N PRO A 94 16.25 1.31 -3.05
CA PRO A 94 17.14 0.42 -3.76
C PRO A 94 16.58 -1.00 -3.86
N LEU A 95 16.67 -1.60 -5.04
CA LEU A 95 16.16 -2.94 -5.32
C LEU A 95 16.87 -4.02 -4.51
N SER A 96 18.05 -3.70 -3.97
CA SER A 96 18.81 -4.54 -3.05
C SER A 96 18.20 -4.69 -1.66
N VAL A 97 17.29 -3.78 -1.26
CA VAL A 97 16.69 -3.77 0.09
C VAL A 97 15.18 -3.92 0.08
N ALA A 98 14.51 -3.59 -1.02
CA ALA A 98 13.06 -3.69 -1.15
C ALA A 98 12.66 -4.36 -2.46
N ARG A 99 11.50 -5.02 -2.44
CA ARG A 99 10.88 -5.56 -3.66
C ARG A 99 9.67 -4.71 -4.04
N TRP A 100 9.74 -4.11 -5.22
CA TRP A 100 8.57 -3.53 -5.87
C TRP A 100 7.75 -4.65 -6.52
N HIS A 101 6.43 -4.51 -6.47
CA HIS A 101 5.52 -5.38 -7.20
C HIS A 101 4.43 -4.52 -7.83
N GLN A 102 4.03 -4.89 -9.04
CA GLN A 102 3.00 -4.19 -9.78
C GLN A 102 1.65 -4.88 -9.60
N HIS A 103 0.61 -4.08 -9.40
CA HIS A 103 -0.76 -4.57 -9.41
C HIS A 103 -1.25 -4.67 -10.86
N VAL A 104 -1.08 -5.85 -11.44
CA VAL A 104 -1.55 -6.19 -12.79
C VAL A 104 -2.92 -6.86 -12.77
N ASN A 105 -3.62 -6.84 -13.90
CA ASN A 105 -4.93 -7.48 -14.09
C ASN A 105 -5.97 -7.05 -13.03
N ILE A 106 -6.04 -5.74 -12.77
CA ILE A 106 -7.01 -5.18 -11.82
C ILE A 106 -8.30 -4.81 -12.54
N CYS A 107 -9.43 -5.09 -11.90
CA CYS A 107 -10.73 -4.62 -12.33
C CYS A 107 -11.17 -3.45 -11.45
N LEU A 108 -11.18 -2.25 -12.03
CA LEU A 108 -11.64 -1.04 -11.38
C LEU A 108 -13.17 -1.04 -11.34
N ALA A 109 -13.75 -0.73 -10.18
CA ALA A 109 -15.20 -0.59 -10.06
C ALA A 109 -15.73 0.54 -10.98
N PRO A 110 -16.97 0.44 -11.48
CA PRO A 110 -17.59 1.51 -12.26
C PRO A 110 -17.71 2.81 -11.43
N VAL A 111 -17.47 3.95 -12.08
CA VAL A 111 -17.63 5.28 -11.47
C VAL A 111 -19.08 5.46 -11.06
N GLY A 112 -19.35 5.60 -9.75
CA GLY A 112 -20.70 5.75 -9.19
C GLY A 112 -21.42 4.45 -8.82
N GLY A 113 -20.78 3.28 -8.96
CA GLY A 113 -21.33 2.00 -8.49
C GLY A 113 -21.32 1.84 -6.97
N GLN A 114 -22.21 1.01 -6.43
CA GLN A 114 -22.33 0.73 -4.99
C GLN A 114 -20.98 0.37 -4.34
N ARG A 115 -20.78 0.79 -3.08
CA ARG A 115 -19.61 0.57 -2.20
C ARG A 115 -19.19 -0.91 -2.11
N GLY A 116 -18.49 -1.40 -3.12
CA GLY A 116 -17.61 -2.57 -3.04
C GLY A 116 -16.15 -2.12 -2.99
N PRO A 117 -15.18 -3.03 -2.76
CA PRO A 117 -13.77 -2.68 -2.84
C PRO A 117 -13.49 -2.02 -4.21
N GLU A 118 -12.84 -0.85 -4.20
CA GLU A 118 -12.54 -0.05 -5.40
C GLU A 118 -11.79 -0.87 -6.48
N LEU A 119 -11.13 -1.94 -6.05
CA LEU A 119 -10.35 -2.88 -6.84
C LEU A 119 -10.84 -4.31 -6.61
N ARG A 120 -11.18 -5.02 -7.69
CA ARG A 120 -11.37 -6.48 -7.67
C ARG A 120 -10.28 -7.12 -8.52
N ARG A 121 -9.73 -8.25 -8.07
CA ARG A 121 -8.87 -9.06 -8.94
C ARG A 121 -9.77 -9.72 -9.98
N ALA A 122 -9.53 -9.46 -11.26
CA ALA A 122 -10.16 -10.20 -12.34
C ALA A 122 -9.06 -10.92 -13.10
N ALA A 123 -9.20 -12.24 -13.28
CA ALA A 123 -8.21 -12.98 -14.06
C ALA A 123 -8.22 -12.58 -15.54
N THR A 124 -9.33 -12.02 -16.05
CA THR A 124 -9.48 -11.64 -17.46
C THR A 124 -10.27 -10.34 -17.68
N PRO A 125 -10.09 -9.65 -18.82
CA PRO A 125 -10.88 -8.49 -19.21
C PRO A 125 -12.38 -8.76 -19.28
N GLU A 126 -12.79 -9.92 -19.78
CA GLU A 126 -14.20 -10.29 -19.97
C GLU A 126 -14.89 -10.47 -18.62
N ALA A 127 -14.19 -11.05 -17.64
CA ALA A 127 -14.70 -11.16 -16.28
C ALA A 127 -14.91 -9.79 -15.64
N CYS A 128 -14.01 -8.84 -15.90
CA CYS A 128 -14.15 -7.47 -15.42
C CYS A 128 -15.31 -6.73 -16.10
N ALA A 129 -15.43 -6.83 -17.42
CA ALA A 129 -16.51 -6.21 -18.18
C ALA A 129 -17.89 -6.72 -17.76
N ARG A 130 -18.05 -8.04 -17.54
CA ARG A 130 -19.30 -8.63 -17.01
C ARG A 130 -19.67 -8.09 -15.63
N ALA A 131 -18.69 -7.71 -14.82
CA ALA A 131 -18.91 -7.08 -13.52
C ALA A 131 -19.15 -5.56 -13.62
N GLY A 132 -19.23 -5.00 -14.83
CA GLY A 132 -19.39 -3.57 -15.09
C GLY A 132 -18.13 -2.75 -14.78
N GLY A 133 -16.96 -3.40 -14.63
CA GLY A 133 -15.71 -2.74 -14.29
C GLY A 133 -14.84 -2.40 -15.49
N ARG A 134 -13.76 -1.65 -15.23
CA ARG A 134 -12.72 -1.34 -16.22
C ARG A 134 -11.46 -2.13 -15.92
N PHE A 135 -11.06 -2.99 -16.85
CA PHE A 135 -9.85 -3.81 -16.72
C PHE A 135 -8.59 -2.98 -16.98
N ARG A 136 -7.56 -3.16 -16.15
CA ARG A 136 -6.20 -2.68 -16.39
C ARG A 136 -5.28 -3.89 -16.36
N ALA A 137 -4.70 -4.20 -17.51
CA ALA A 137 -3.71 -5.26 -17.63
C ALA A 137 -2.42 -4.87 -16.89
N GLU A 138 -2.06 -3.58 -16.91
CA GLU A 138 -0.80 -3.01 -16.42
C GLU A 138 -1.02 -1.65 -15.73
#